data_AF-A0A520MWY9-F1
#
_entry.id   AF-A0A520MWY9-F1
#
_cell.length_a   1.000
_cell.length_b   1.000
_cell.length_c   1.000
_cell.angle_alpha   90.00
_cell.angle_beta   90.00
_cell.angle_gamma   90.00
#
_symmetry.space_group_name_H-M   'P 1'
#
loop_
_entity.id
_entity.type
_entity.pdbx_description
1 polymer ?
#
loop_
_entity_poly.entity_id
_entity_poly.type
_entity_poly.pdbx_seq_one_letter_code
_entity_poly.pdbx_strand_id
1 'polypeptide(L)'
;MKTKYLGKNNKNNKSGRDLLDCIERIKVDIKYGHDIWNVYDFMYLDQNKIPNLSLLEIVIPSNSKFIVESKSMKLYLNHFYNKSFKTKNEITKKIQKDIENKIKSKIKVRFLKSFVKEPNFITLNNLQLKNTPIKKILKFNGFRSICPVTSQPDFANI
;
A
#
# COMPACT_ATOMS: atom_id res chain seq x y z
N MET A 1 13.74 -6.06 12.88
CA MET A 1 12.73 -4.99 13.03
C MET A 1 11.71 -5.43 14.08
N LYS A 2 11.58 -4.76 15.24
CA LYS A 2 10.63 -5.19 16.28
C LYS A 2 9.21 -4.74 15.90
N THR A 3 8.31 -5.67 15.67
CA THR A 3 6.93 -5.37 15.25
C THR A 3 6.02 -5.08 16.44
N LYS A 4 5.19 -4.04 16.34
CA LYS A 4 4.18 -3.72 17.36
C LYS A 4 2.93 -4.59 17.28
N TYR A 5 2.63 -5.21 16.13
CA TYR A 5 1.32 -5.82 15.84
C TYR A 5 1.34 -7.36 15.62
N LEU A 6 2.48 -8.04 15.77
CA LEU A 6 2.57 -9.50 15.70
C LEU A 6 2.96 -10.08 17.06
N GLY A 7 2.16 -11.03 17.55
CA GLY A 7 2.48 -11.89 18.69
C GLY A 7 2.59 -11.21 20.06
N LYS A 8 2.20 -9.93 20.20
CA LYS A 8 2.24 -9.22 21.48
C LYS A 8 0.83 -8.87 21.95
N ASN A 9 0.50 -9.24 23.18
CA ASN A 9 -0.66 -8.77 23.92
C ASN A 9 -0.55 -7.24 24.08
N ASN A 10 -1.02 -6.49 23.08
CA ASN A 10 -1.09 -5.03 23.19
C ASN A 10 -2.19 -4.69 24.19
N LYS A 11 -1.78 -4.38 25.43
CA LYS A 11 -2.61 -3.79 26.49
C LYS A 11 -3.14 -2.37 26.14
N ASN A 12 -2.92 -1.88 24.93
CA ASN A 12 -3.24 -0.51 24.53
C ASN A 12 -4.43 -0.50 23.57
N ASN A 13 -5.52 0.17 23.99
CA ASN A 13 -6.74 0.46 23.23
C ASN A 13 -6.49 1.48 22.09
N LYS A 14 -5.53 1.19 21.20
CA LYS A 14 -5.27 2.05 20.04
C LYS A 14 -6.40 1.91 19.03
N SER A 15 -6.87 3.03 18.49
CA SER A 15 -7.92 3.06 17.48
C SER A 15 -7.65 4.16 16.44
N GLY A 16 -8.30 4.04 15.28
CA GLY A 16 -8.15 5.01 14.19
C GLY A 16 -6.69 5.23 13.79
N ARG A 17 -6.30 6.49 13.62
CA ARG A 17 -4.97 6.89 13.12
C ARG A 17 -3.79 6.40 13.97
N ASP A 18 -4.02 6.07 15.24
CA ASP A 18 -2.95 5.62 16.15
C ASP A 18 -2.56 4.15 15.93
N LEU A 19 -3.31 3.45 15.09
CA LEU A 19 -2.94 2.14 14.56
C LEU A 19 -1.81 2.20 13.53
N LEU A 20 -1.60 3.33 12.86
CA LEU A 20 -0.57 3.45 11.82
C LEU A 20 0.83 3.42 12.42
N ASP A 21 1.63 2.43 12.02
CA ASP A 21 3.06 2.32 12.36
C ASP A 21 3.90 2.80 11.18
N CYS A 22 4.81 3.72 11.46
CA CYS A 22 5.72 4.27 10.45
C CYS A 22 7.09 3.64 10.56
N ILE A 23 7.66 3.38 9.40
CA ILE A 23 8.99 2.81 9.19
C ILE A 23 9.81 3.88 8.49
N GLU A 24 10.95 4.25 9.07
CA GLU A 24 11.88 5.18 8.40
C GLU A 24 12.49 4.51 7.18
N ARG A 25 12.53 5.23 6.05
CA ARG A 25 13.12 4.71 4.82
C ARG A 25 14.64 4.78 4.88
N ILE A 26 15.27 3.81 4.25
CA ILE A 26 16.70 3.90 3.91
C ILE A 26 16.84 4.99 2.85
N LYS A 27 17.69 5.99 3.10
CA LYS A 27 17.97 7.04 2.13
C LYS A 27 18.74 6.45 0.95
N VAL A 28 18.13 6.56 -0.22
CA VAL A 28 18.71 6.15 -1.51
C VAL A 28 18.63 7.33 -2.47
N ASP A 29 19.59 7.46 -3.39
CA ASP A 29 19.61 8.53 -4.40
C ASP A 29 18.66 8.23 -5.56
N ILE A 30 17.39 8.00 -5.24
CA ILE A 30 16.31 7.80 -6.22
C ILE A 30 15.47 9.07 -6.25
N LYS A 31 15.61 9.85 -7.33
CA LYS A 31 14.93 11.15 -7.48
C LYS A 31 13.42 11.04 -7.71
N TYR A 32 12.97 9.97 -8.34
CA TYR A 32 11.57 9.78 -8.75
C TYR A 32 11.09 8.36 -8.46
N GLY A 33 9.87 8.24 -7.96
CA GLY A 33 9.25 6.97 -7.70
C GLY A 33 8.01 7.11 -6.82
N HIS A 34 7.19 6.07 -6.81
CA HIS A 34 6.01 5.98 -5.95
C HIS A 34 5.81 4.53 -5.51
N ASP A 35 5.38 4.34 -4.27
CA ASP A 35 4.78 3.10 -3.83
C ASP A 35 3.27 3.21 -4.05
N ILE A 36 2.73 2.32 -4.88
CA ILE A 36 1.30 2.25 -5.18
C ILE A 36 0.72 1.09 -4.40
N TRP A 37 -0.22 1.40 -3.51
CA TRP A 37 -0.89 0.43 -2.65
C TRP A 37 -2.34 0.25 -3.12
N ASN A 38 -2.69 -0.97 -3.49
CA ASN A 38 -4.06 -1.34 -3.86
C ASN A 38 -4.73 -2.04 -2.66
N VAL A 39 -5.86 -1.50 -2.22
CA VAL A 39 -6.67 -2.03 -1.11
C VAL A 39 -7.93 -2.64 -1.72
N TYR A 40 -7.93 -3.96 -1.86
CA TYR A 40 -8.98 -4.72 -2.53
C TYR A 40 -10.25 -4.90 -1.69
N ASP A 41 -10.11 -4.80 -0.37
CA ASP A 41 -11.14 -5.11 0.63
C ASP A 41 -11.58 -3.88 1.45
N PHE A 42 -11.54 -2.68 0.87
CA PHE A 42 -11.94 -1.47 1.60
C PHE A 42 -13.46 -1.39 1.78
N MET A 43 -13.90 -1.43 3.04
CA MET A 43 -15.31 -1.41 3.43
C MET A 43 -15.67 -0.18 4.27
N TYR A 44 -16.86 0.36 4.04
CA TYR A 44 -17.43 1.46 4.81
C TYR A 44 -18.97 1.45 4.72
N LEU A 45 -19.66 2.25 5.54
CA LEU A 45 -21.09 2.50 5.40
C LEU A 45 -21.34 3.83 4.67
N ASP A 46 -22.31 3.89 3.77
CA ASP A 46 -22.73 5.18 3.21
C ASP A 46 -23.63 5.96 4.19
N GLN A 47 -24.15 7.10 3.75
CA GLN A 47 -25.04 7.97 4.54
C GLN A 47 -26.33 7.28 5.00
N ASN A 48 -26.78 6.23 4.30
CA ASN A 48 -27.96 5.44 4.62
C ASN A 48 -27.61 4.21 5.48
N LYS A 49 -26.37 4.13 5.97
CA LYS A 49 -25.82 2.99 6.72
C LYS A 49 -25.77 1.69 5.91
N ILE A 50 -25.78 1.79 4.57
CA ILE A 50 -25.66 0.62 3.70
C ILE A 50 -24.18 0.28 3.53
N PRO A 51 -23.77 -1.00 3.72
CA PRO A 51 -22.38 -1.40 3.55
C PRO A 51 -21.95 -1.34 2.09
N ASN A 52 -20.76 -0.78 1.87
CA ASN A 52 -20.14 -0.63 0.56
C ASN A 52 -18.75 -1.27 0.58
N LEU A 53 -18.49 -2.16 -0.39
CA LEU A 53 -17.15 -2.67 -0.71
C LEU A 53 -16.60 -1.86 -1.89
N SER A 54 -15.35 -1.44 -1.82
CA SER A 54 -14.73 -0.64 -2.87
C SER A 54 -13.22 -0.89 -2.98
N LEU A 55 -12.67 -0.65 -4.16
CA LEU A 55 -11.24 -0.69 -4.41
C LEU A 55 -10.64 0.71 -4.18
N LEU A 56 -9.61 0.79 -3.34
CA LEU A 56 -8.92 2.03 -3.01
C LEU A 56 -7.45 1.94 -3.43
N GLU A 57 -6.93 3.02 -4.02
CA GLU A 57 -5.50 3.18 -4.32
C GLU A 57 -4.92 4.28 -3.44
N ILE A 58 -3.76 4.01 -2.84
CA ILE A 58 -2.96 4.97 -2.07
C ILE A 58 -1.59 5.07 -2.73
N VAL A 59 -1.19 6.28 -3.12
CA VAL A 59 0.09 6.54 -3.78
C VAL A 59 0.98 7.36 -2.86
N ILE A 60 2.08 6.77 -2.42
CA ILE A 60 3.07 7.38 -1.52
C ILE A 60 4.34 7.68 -2.32
N PRO A 61 4.89 8.90 -2.30
CA PRO A 61 6.10 9.20 -3.05
C PRO A 61 7.31 8.50 -2.43
N SER A 62 8.21 7.98 -3.26
CA SER A 62 9.39 7.21 -2.81
C SER A 62 10.37 8.06 -1.99
N ASN A 63 10.36 9.38 -2.18
CA ASN A 63 11.17 10.35 -1.43
C ASN A 63 10.60 10.71 -0.04
N SER A 64 9.48 10.12 0.36
CA SER A 64 8.92 10.30 1.71
C SER A 64 9.88 9.80 2.78
N LYS A 65 9.97 10.50 3.93
CA LYS A 65 10.86 10.07 5.02
C LYS A 65 10.45 8.70 5.60
N PHE A 66 9.15 8.44 5.64
CA PHE A 66 8.59 7.23 6.22
C PHE A 66 7.67 6.50 5.23
N ILE A 67 7.57 5.18 5.40
CA ILE A 67 6.52 4.34 4.82
C ILE A 67 5.67 3.76 5.96
N VAL A 68 4.42 3.39 5.67
CA VAL A 68 3.54 2.72 6.65
C VAL A 68 3.74 1.21 6.59
N GLU A 69 3.80 0.56 7.76
CA GLU A 69 3.85 -0.90 7.86
C GLU A 69 2.54 -1.53 7.37
N SER A 70 2.60 -2.57 6.53
CA SER A 70 1.45 -3.08 5.78
C SER A 70 0.34 -3.64 6.66
N LYS A 71 0.67 -4.37 7.74
CA LYS A 71 -0.33 -4.88 8.68
C LYS A 71 -1.03 -3.75 9.42
N SER A 72 -0.29 -2.73 9.85
CA SER A 72 -0.81 -1.54 10.51
C SER A 72 -1.76 -0.75 9.60
N MET A 73 -1.42 -0.63 8.30
CA MET A 73 -2.29 -0.02 7.29
C MET A 73 -3.61 -0.78 7.16
N LYS A 74 -3.56 -2.12 7.08
CA LYS A 74 -4.76 -2.96 7.01
C LYS A 74 -5.67 -2.76 8.23
N LEU A 75 -5.11 -2.76 9.44
CA LEU A 75 -5.87 -2.54 10.67
C LEU A 75 -6.50 -1.14 10.72
N TYR A 76 -5.76 -0.11 10.28
CA TYR A 76 -6.27 1.25 10.16
C TYR A 76 -7.46 1.34 9.19
N LEU A 77 -7.34 0.75 8.00
CA LEU A 77 -8.39 0.80 6.98
C LEU A 77 -9.63 -0.01 7.40
N ASN A 78 -9.45 -1.15 8.07
CA ASN A 78 -10.56 -1.94 8.62
C ASN A 78 -11.38 -1.18 9.67
N HIS A 79 -10.83 -0.13 10.29
CA HIS A 79 -11.58 0.73 11.22
C HIS A 79 -12.72 1.52 10.55
N PHE A 80 -12.76 1.57 9.21
CA PHE A 80 -13.83 2.22 8.45
C PHE A 80 -15.05 1.31 8.24
N TYR A 81 -14.92 -0.01 8.43
CA TYR A 81 -15.95 -1.01 8.13
C TYR A 81 -17.35 -0.66 8.67
N ASN A 82 -17.43 -0.20 9.93
CA ASN A 82 -18.69 0.16 10.59
C ASN A 82 -18.84 1.67 10.80
N LYS A 83 -18.33 2.48 9.88
CA LYS A 83 -18.44 3.95 9.92
C LYS A 83 -19.17 4.48 8.71
N SER A 84 -20.12 5.37 8.97
CA SER A 84 -20.92 6.04 7.94
C SER A 84 -20.23 7.31 7.45
N PHE A 85 -20.25 7.52 6.14
CA PHE A 85 -19.71 8.71 5.48
C PHE A 85 -20.70 9.26 4.45
N LYS A 86 -20.74 10.58 4.32
CA LYS A 86 -21.64 11.24 3.36
C LYS A 86 -21.17 11.05 1.93
N THR A 87 -19.85 11.09 1.72
CA THR A 87 -19.26 11.03 0.38
C THR A 87 -17.94 10.27 0.37
N LYS A 88 -17.57 9.70 -0.79
CA LYS A 88 -16.25 9.13 -1.02
C LYS A 88 -15.10 10.15 -0.86
N ASN A 89 -15.38 11.43 -1.12
CA ASN A 89 -14.41 12.52 -0.92
C ASN A 89 -14.05 12.72 0.56
N GLU A 90 -15.03 12.55 1.46
CA GLU A 90 -14.80 12.62 2.90
C GLU A 90 -13.83 11.52 3.36
N ILE A 91 -14.04 10.30 2.87
CA ILE A 91 -13.22 9.13 3.16
C ILE A 91 -11.78 9.34 2.69
N THR A 92 -11.60 9.71 1.41
CA THR A 92 -10.27 9.92 0.82
C THR A 92 -9.50 11.03 1.54
N LYS A 93 -10.14 12.17 1.84
CA LYS A 93 -9.53 13.27 2.62
C LYS A 93 -9.14 12.82 4.02
N LYS A 94 -9.97 12.01 4.68
CA LYS A 94 -9.68 11.49 6.02
C LYS A 94 -8.46 10.57 6.01
N ILE A 95 -8.42 9.60 5.09
CA ILE A 95 -7.30 8.67 4.92
C ILE A 95 -6.02 9.44 4.59
N GLN A 96 -6.09 10.38 3.65
CA GLN A 96 -4.98 11.25 3.28
C GLN A 96 -4.44 11.99 4.51
N LYS A 97 -5.29 12.73 5.23
CA LYS A 97 -4.89 13.48 6.43
C LYS A 97 -4.24 12.58 7.47
N ASP A 98 -4.81 11.42 7.77
CA ASP A 98 -4.32 10.53 8.81
C ASP A 98 -2.94 9.93 8.45
N ILE A 99 -2.73 9.51 7.20
CA ILE A 99 -1.46 8.96 6.72
C ILE A 99 -0.40 10.06 6.57
N GLU A 100 -0.72 11.19 5.93
CA GLU A 100 0.23 12.31 5.74
C GLU A 100 0.77 12.83 7.09
N ASN A 101 -0.08 12.87 8.12
CA ASN A 101 0.34 13.25 9.47
C ASN A 101 1.40 12.32 10.06
N LYS A 102 1.37 11.04 9.68
CA LYS A 102 2.28 10.00 10.16
C LYS A 102 3.56 9.97 9.32
N ILE A 103 3.45 10.01 7.99
CA ILE A 103 4.61 9.89 7.09
C ILE A 103 5.31 11.22 6.75
N LYS A 104 4.70 12.36 7.09
CA LYS A 104 5.22 13.71 6.81
C LYS A 104 5.47 13.97 5.33
N SER A 105 4.59 13.48 4.47
CA SER A 105 4.69 13.64 3.01
C SER A 105 3.30 13.62 2.41
N LYS A 106 3.09 14.39 1.34
CA LYS A 106 1.80 14.42 0.64
C LYS A 106 1.57 13.11 -0.10
N ILE A 107 0.34 12.61 -0.08
CA ILE A 107 -0.05 11.38 -0.78
C ILE A 107 -1.27 11.61 -1.68
N LYS A 108 -1.56 10.64 -2.55
CA LYS A 108 -2.83 10.62 -3.29
C LYS A 108 -3.64 9.41 -2.84
N VAL A 109 -4.94 9.61 -2.67
CA VAL A 109 -5.88 8.54 -2.33
C VAL A 109 -7.06 8.63 -3.29
N ARG A 110 -7.40 7.53 -3.98
CA ARG A 110 -8.53 7.51 -4.92
C ARG A 110 -9.25 6.17 -4.91
N PHE A 111 -10.54 6.21 -5.21
CA PHE A 111 -11.30 5.00 -5.52
C PHE A 111 -11.04 4.59 -6.97
N LEU A 112 -10.77 3.31 -7.20
CA LEU A 112 -10.52 2.77 -8.52
C LEU A 112 -11.77 2.08 -9.08
N LYS A 113 -11.95 2.17 -10.40
CA LYS A 113 -12.90 1.36 -11.17
C LYS A 113 -12.20 0.27 -11.99
N SER A 114 -10.95 0.54 -12.39
CA SER A 114 -10.12 -0.37 -13.18
C SER A 114 -8.65 -0.09 -12.90
N PHE A 115 -7.81 -1.08 -13.17
CA PHE A 115 -6.35 -0.96 -13.10
C PHE A 115 -5.78 -0.49 -14.43
N VAL A 116 -4.60 0.13 -14.36
CA VAL A 116 -3.82 0.47 -15.57
C VAL A 116 -3.41 -0.81 -16.27
N LYS A 117 -3.55 -0.85 -17.60
CA LYS A 117 -3.08 -1.98 -18.40
C LYS A 117 -1.57 -2.04 -18.35
N GLU A 118 -1.04 -3.24 -18.15
CA GLU A 118 0.39 -3.49 -18.18
C GLU A 118 0.96 -3.13 -19.57
N PRO A 119 2.14 -2.47 -19.64
CA PRO A 119 2.78 -2.21 -20.93
C PRO A 119 3.24 -3.50 -21.60
N ASN A 120 3.49 -3.44 -22.91
CA ASN A 120 4.08 -4.58 -23.62
C ASN A 120 5.51 -4.85 -23.12
N PHE A 121 5.79 -6.09 -22.71
CA PHE A 121 7.08 -6.53 -22.17
C PHE A 121 7.58 -7.81 -22.85
N ILE A 122 8.87 -8.08 -22.72
CA ILE A 122 9.49 -9.36 -23.07
C ILE A 122 9.75 -10.13 -21.77
N THR A 123 9.24 -11.36 -21.69
CA THR A 123 9.43 -12.23 -20.53
C THR A 123 10.88 -12.69 -20.44
N LEU A 124 11.56 -12.34 -19.35
CA LEU A 124 12.96 -12.70 -19.09
C LEU A 124 13.11 -14.19 -18.79
N ASN A 125 12.11 -14.84 -18.18
CA ASN A 125 12.18 -16.25 -17.74
C ASN A 125 12.58 -17.22 -18.86
N ASN A 126 12.18 -16.95 -20.10
CA ASN A 126 12.39 -17.84 -21.25
C ASN A 126 13.32 -17.19 -22.30
N LEU A 127 13.96 -16.07 -21.96
CA LEU A 127 14.77 -15.31 -22.91
C LEU A 127 16.11 -16.02 -23.15
N GLN A 128 16.36 -16.45 -24.38
CA GLN A 128 17.61 -17.13 -24.77
C GLN A 128 18.67 -16.17 -25.36
N LEU A 129 18.38 -14.87 -25.40
CA LEU A 129 19.31 -13.87 -25.93
C LEU A 129 20.54 -13.76 -25.02
N LYS A 130 21.72 -13.75 -25.63
CA LYS A 130 22.98 -13.51 -24.91
C LYS A 130 23.08 -12.07 -24.37
N ASN A 131 22.42 -11.12 -25.04
CA ASN A 131 22.49 -9.70 -24.72
C ASN A 131 21.09 -9.11 -24.50
N THR A 132 20.99 -8.13 -23.61
CA THR A 132 19.75 -7.39 -23.32
C THR A 132 19.33 -6.53 -24.52
N PRO A 133 18.08 -6.66 -25.02
CA PRO A 133 17.59 -5.82 -26.10
C PRO A 133 17.45 -4.36 -25.65
N ILE A 134 17.96 -3.44 -26.48
CA ILE A 134 17.94 -2.00 -26.21
C ILE A 134 16.50 -1.47 -26.28
N LYS A 135 16.13 -0.57 -25.35
CA LYS A 135 14.81 0.12 -25.31
C LYS A 135 13.60 -0.84 -25.27
N LYS A 136 13.77 -2.04 -24.71
CA LYS A 136 12.67 -2.97 -24.45
C LYS A 136 12.42 -3.08 -22.95
N ILE A 137 11.16 -3.20 -22.57
CA ILE A 137 10.76 -3.53 -21.21
C ILE A 137 10.93 -5.04 -21.05
N LEU A 138 11.76 -5.43 -20.08
CA LEU A 138 11.90 -6.82 -19.67
C LEU A 138 11.11 -7.04 -18.39
N LYS A 139 10.50 -8.22 -18.25
CA LYS A 139 9.77 -8.62 -17.04
C LYS A 139 10.22 -10.00 -16.60
N PHE A 140 10.65 -10.11 -15.35
CA PHE A 140 10.87 -11.36 -14.65
C PHE A 140 9.65 -11.72 -13.82
N ASN A 141 9.10 -12.91 -14.05
CA ASN A 141 8.01 -13.44 -13.25
C ASN A 141 8.53 -14.39 -12.18
N GLY A 142 7.99 -14.28 -10.96
CA GLY A 142 8.32 -15.20 -9.87
C GLY A 142 9.49 -14.75 -9.00
N PHE A 143 9.69 -13.44 -8.84
CA PHE A 143 10.53 -12.92 -7.77
C PHE A 143 9.95 -13.33 -6.42
N ARG A 144 10.84 -13.76 -5.51
CA ARG A 144 10.46 -14.18 -4.16
C ARG A 144 11.39 -13.56 -3.13
N SER A 145 10.83 -13.12 -2.02
CA SER A 145 11.55 -12.74 -0.81
C SER A 145 10.84 -13.30 0.42
N ILE A 146 11.35 -12.99 1.61
CA ILE A 146 10.72 -13.34 2.87
C ILE A 146 10.39 -12.05 3.62
N CYS A 147 9.14 -11.94 4.08
CA CYS A 147 8.72 -10.85 4.91
C CYS A 147 9.52 -10.87 6.22
N PRO A 148 10.27 -9.80 6.58
CA PRO A 148 11.16 -9.80 7.74
C PRO A 148 10.44 -9.81 9.10
N VAL A 149 9.11 -9.80 9.06
CA VAL A 149 8.22 -9.60 10.19
C VAL A 149 7.40 -10.86 10.51
N THR A 150 6.89 -11.53 9.47
CA THR A 150 6.08 -12.75 9.61
C THR A 150 6.81 -14.02 9.18
N SER A 151 7.98 -13.88 8.56
CA SER A 151 8.69 -14.97 7.87
C SER A 151 7.87 -15.66 6.78
N GLN A 152 6.81 -15.01 6.29
CA GLN A 152 5.99 -15.51 5.19
C GLN A 152 6.62 -15.12 3.84
N PRO A 153 6.41 -15.92 2.79
CA PRO A 153 6.93 -15.62 1.47
C PRO A 153 6.24 -14.40 0.83
N ASP A 154 7.03 -13.54 0.22
CA ASP A 154 6.55 -12.48 -0.68
C ASP A 154 6.72 -12.93 -2.13
N PHE A 155 5.76 -12.58 -2.98
CA PHE A 155 5.77 -12.89 -4.41
C PHE A 155 5.62 -11.62 -5.22
N ALA A 156 6.44 -11.46 -6.27
CA ALA A 156 6.35 -10.33 -7.18
C ALA A 156 6.77 -10.70 -8.61
N ASN A 157 6.45 -9.79 -9.54
CA ASN A 157 7.05 -9.73 -10.86
C ASN A 157 7.79 -8.37 -10.96
N ILE A 158 8.97 -8.35 -11.57
CA ILE A 158 9.86 -7.18 -11.65
C ILE A 158 10.21 -6.90 -13.11
#